data_AF-A0A7S3EYD4-F1
#
_entry.id   AF-A0A7S3EYD4-F1
#
_cell.length_a   1.000
_cell.length_b   1.000
_cell.length_c   1.000
_cell.angle_alpha   90.00
_cell.angle_beta   90.00
_cell.angle_gamma   90.00
#
_symmetry.space_group_name_H-M   'P 1'
#
loop_
_entity.id
_entity.type
_entity.pdbx_description
1 polymer ?
#
loop_
_entity_poly.entity_id
_entity_poly.type
_entity_poly.pdbx_seq_one_letter_code
_entity_poly.pdbx_strand_id
1 'polypeptide(L)'
;MILEEPPLIVAFKSTSSLQEHHYERWLAYGTLRANARMSGASNHAALVRAFDAFDSLGVAAAVPSHVREGAAHIVAMALEAGGQASSISEEQREAHLQHVTAVLMRFQSNQFTFNNGAPAQDPSFYAAAVYAFISRINHSCRPSCGMVSKSLYCSANRIAFNVEEEGSAMCAYALRDLAAGDRITFNYGPDELVKSWGLHERRAFLRERLNFVCGCERCIAEEAEEARTEAATVGVEAAAEEREVAAEEADSTDVEAEVEGGKGKDGAMDAEDGDGCVSREAPVPTEAKAAASRAAALGVLVVAACVAFGALMLVAVATQQRARHTPLLPKARGR
;
A
#
# COMPACT_ATOMS: atom_id res chain seq x y z
N MET A 1 -21.35 -8.41 0.02
CA MET A 1 -20.49 -7.22 0.27
C MET A 1 -20.41 -7.02 1.77
N ILE A 2 -19.22 -6.77 2.32
CA ILE A 2 -19.00 -6.53 3.76
C ILE A 2 -19.16 -5.04 4.08
N LEU A 3 -18.48 -4.19 3.29
CA LEU A 3 -18.41 -2.75 3.50
C LEU A 3 -18.32 -2.04 2.14
N GLU A 4 -18.97 -0.90 2.03
CA GLU A 4 -18.78 0.11 0.97
C GLU A 4 -18.38 1.41 1.66
N GLU A 5 -17.26 2.00 1.25
CA GLU A 5 -16.73 3.20 1.89
C GLU A 5 -16.31 4.26 0.84
N PRO A 6 -16.86 5.49 0.91
CA PRO A 6 -16.36 6.59 0.09
C PRO A 6 -14.98 7.05 0.59
N PRO A 7 -14.16 7.69 -0.27
CA PRO A 7 -12.86 8.21 0.16
C PRO A 7 -13.03 9.29 1.22
N LEU A 8 -12.17 9.24 2.23
CA LEU A 8 -12.06 10.25 3.28
C LEU A 8 -11.41 11.52 2.77
N ILE A 9 -10.34 11.33 2.00
CA ILE A 9 -9.52 12.37 1.40
C ILE A 9 -8.95 11.82 0.10
N VAL A 10 -8.94 12.65 -0.94
CA VAL A 10 -8.38 12.33 -2.25
C VAL A 10 -7.24 13.31 -2.51
N ALA A 11 -6.10 12.79 -2.95
CA ALA A 11 -4.96 13.56 -3.40
C ALA A 11 -4.64 13.18 -4.85
N PHE A 12 -4.34 14.18 -5.66
CA PHE A 12 -3.84 13.96 -7.01
C PHE A 12 -2.50 13.23 -6.96
N LYS A 13 -2.30 12.24 -7.83
CA LYS A 13 -1.03 11.53 -7.93
C LYS A 13 -0.22 12.12 -9.07
N SER A 14 0.60 13.13 -8.73
CA SER A 14 1.50 13.74 -9.72
C SER A 14 2.45 12.70 -10.31
N THR A 15 2.56 12.71 -11.64
CA THR A 15 3.54 11.91 -12.38
C THR A 15 4.88 12.65 -12.54
N SER A 16 4.96 13.94 -12.20
CA SER A 16 6.17 14.74 -12.45
C SER A 16 7.25 14.55 -11.39
N SER A 17 6.92 14.48 -10.09
CA SER A 17 7.91 14.19 -9.04
C SER A 17 7.30 13.68 -7.72
N LEU A 18 8.12 13.01 -6.90
CA LEU A 18 7.74 12.62 -5.54
C LEU A 18 7.48 13.84 -4.65
N GLN A 19 8.24 14.94 -4.80
CA GLN A 19 8.03 16.15 -4.01
C GLN A 19 6.66 16.77 -4.29
N GLU A 20 6.28 16.91 -5.56
CA GLU A 20 4.94 17.40 -5.94
C GLU A 20 3.84 16.51 -5.36
N HIS A 21 4.02 15.18 -5.43
CA HIS A 21 3.05 14.25 -4.85
C HIS A 21 2.88 14.42 -3.33
N HIS A 22 3.96 14.68 -2.59
CA HIS A 22 3.88 15.01 -1.17
C HIS A 22 3.18 16.35 -0.92
N TYR A 23 3.44 17.35 -1.76
CA TYR A 23 2.79 18.64 -1.67
C TYR A 23 1.28 18.54 -1.89
N GLU A 24 0.82 17.78 -2.89
CA GLU A 24 -0.61 17.51 -3.14
C GLU A 24 -1.31 16.83 -1.95
N ARG A 25 -0.65 15.85 -1.33
CA ARG A 25 -1.15 15.20 -0.09
C ARG A 25 -1.30 16.22 1.05
N TRP A 26 -0.33 17.11 1.21
CA TRP A 26 -0.38 18.16 2.23
C TRP A 26 -1.50 19.17 1.97
N LEU A 27 -1.69 19.60 0.72
CA LEU A 27 -2.79 20.49 0.34
C LEU A 27 -4.17 19.86 0.59
N ALA A 28 -4.33 18.57 0.24
CA ALA A 28 -5.56 17.84 0.52
C ALA A 28 -5.85 17.82 2.03
N TYR A 29 -4.84 17.56 2.87
CA TYR A 29 -4.98 17.56 4.32
C TYR A 29 -5.35 18.94 4.86
N GLY A 30 -4.65 19.99 4.41
CA GLY A 30 -4.94 21.37 4.78
C GLY A 30 -6.38 21.77 4.43
N THR A 31 -6.86 21.35 3.26
CA THR A 31 -8.24 21.60 2.80
C THR A 31 -9.27 20.91 3.70
N LEU A 32 -9.06 19.62 4.01
CA LEU A 32 -9.94 18.88 4.93
C LEU A 32 -10.00 19.55 6.31
N ARG A 33 -8.83 19.94 6.85
CA ARG A 33 -8.72 20.62 8.15
C ARG A 33 -9.40 21.99 8.15
N ALA A 34 -9.22 22.79 7.10
CA ALA A 34 -9.86 24.09 6.97
C ALA A 34 -11.38 23.95 6.91
N ASN A 35 -11.90 23.01 6.11
CA ASN A 35 -13.33 22.74 6.00
C ASN A 35 -13.94 22.25 7.33
N ALA A 36 -13.20 21.42 8.08
CA ALA A 36 -13.60 20.99 9.42
C ALA A 36 -13.68 22.16 10.42
N ARG A 37 -12.85 23.22 10.25
CA ARG A 37 -12.84 24.41 11.13
C ARG A 37 -13.86 25.48 10.75
N MET A 38 -14.13 25.69 9.47
CA MET A 38 -14.88 26.86 8.98
C MET A 38 -16.42 26.76 9.07
N SER A 39 -17.00 25.74 9.70
CA SER A 39 -18.41 25.42 9.41
C SER A 39 -19.42 25.83 10.49
N GLY A 40 -20.22 26.86 10.18
CA GLY A 40 -21.54 27.13 10.80
C GLY A 40 -22.70 26.36 10.15
N ALA A 41 -22.45 25.17 9.58
CA ALA A 41 -23.42 24.43 8.75
C ALA A 41 -23.66 22.99 9.23
N SER A 42 -24.78 22.41 8.79
CA SER A 42 -25.29 21.06 9.16
C SER A 42 -24.31 19.89 8.96
N ASN A 43 -23.24 20.08 8.20
CA ASN A 43 -22.25 19.05 7.88
C ASN A 43 -20.95 19.14 8.70
N HIS A 44 -20.81 20.13 9.60
CA HIS A 44 -19.62 20.31 10.42
C HIS A 44 -19.21 19.03 11.16
N ALA A 45 -20.16 18.36 11.80
CA ALA A 45 -19.89 17.15 12.57
C ALA A 45 -19.35 15.99 11.70
N ALA A 46 -19.75 15.91 10.42
CA ALA A 46 -19.24 14.88 9.52
C ALA A 46 -17.79 15.16 9.10
N LEU A 47 -17.46 16.43 8.81
CA LEU A 47 -16.10 16.85 8.44
C LEU A 47 -15.12 16.74 9.61
N VAL A 48 -15.55 17.09 10.83
CA VAL A 48 -14.74 16.88 12.05
C VAL A 48 -14.48 15.39 12.26
N ARG A 49 -15.51 14.53 12.19
CA ARG A 49 -15.30 13.07 12.28
C ARG A 49 -14.38 12.55 11.19
N ALA A 50 -14.46 13.09 9.98
CA ALA A 50 -13.58 12.71 8.89
C ALA A 50 -12.13 13.09 9.16
N PHE A 51 -11.90 14.31 9.64
CA PHE A 51 -10.58 14.79 10.04
C PHE A 51 -10.01 13.96 11.20
N ASP A 52 -10.80 13.72 12.25
CA ASP A 52 -10.41 12.89 13.39
C ASP A 52 -10.11 11.45 12.96
N ALA A 53 -10.91 10.90 12.04
CA ALA A 53 -10.69 9.57 11.50
C ALA A 53 -9.34 9.48 10.78
N PHE A 54 -8.98 10.48 9.98
CA PHE A 54 -7.67 10.56 9.33
C PHE A 54 -6.55 10.65 10.36
N ASP A 55 -6.63 11.58 11.31
CA ASP A 55 -5.59 11.79 12.32
C ASP A 55 -5.39 10.57 13.24
N SER A 56 -6.43 9.74 13.40
CA SER A 56 -6.37 8.48 14.16
C SER A 56 -5.74 7.30 13.41
N LEU A 57 -5.42 7.44 12.12
CA LEU A 57 -4.81 6.35 11.35
C LEU A 57 -3.41 6.02 11.84
N GLY A 58 -3.11 4.73 11.90
CA GLY A 58 -1.77 4.23 12.22
C GLY A 58 -0.78 4.54 11.11
N VAL A 59 0.51 4.61 11.47
CA VAL A 59 1.63 4.79 10.54
C VAL A 59 2.71 3.75 10.83
N ALA A 60 3.51 3.44 9.81
CA ALA A 60 4.70 2.63 10.02
C ALA A 60 5.69 3.35 10.96
N ALA A 61 6.43 2.59 11.76
CA ALA A 61 7.39 3.14 12.72
C ALA A 61 8.59 3.84 12.04
N ALA A 62 9.04 3.31 10.90
CA ALA A 62 10.14 3.90 10.14
C ALA A 62 9.61 4.92 9.14
N VAL A 63 10.18 6.13 9.15
CA VAL A 63 9.90 7.17 8.16
C VAL A 63 10.86 7.01 6.98
N PRO A 64 10.37 6.80 5.74
CA PRO A 64 11.23 6.77 4.57
C PRO A 64 11.92 8.12 4.31
N SER A 65 13.12 8.11 3.71
CA SER A 65 13.88 9.33 3.39
C SER A 65 13.09 10.33 2.54
N HIS A 66 12.46 9.86 1.47
CA HIS A 66 11.65 10.71 0.57
C HIS A 66 10.49 11.42 1.29
N VAL A 67 9.91 10.82 2.34
CA VAL A 67 8.86 11.46 3.15
C VAL A 67 9.45 12.58 4.00
N ARG A 68 10.62 12.37 4.63
CA ARG A 68 11.32 13.42 5.38
C ARG A 68 11.73 14.59 4.49
N GLU A 69 12.30 14.28 3.33
CA GLU A 69 12.73 15.28 2.34
C GLU A 69 11.53 16.08 1.82
N GLY A 70 10.43 15.40 1.47
CA GLY A 70 9.18 16.05 1.06
C GLY A 70 8.62 16.96 2.16
N ALA A 71 8.60 16.51 3.41
CA ALA A 71 8.15 17.31 4.54
C ALA A 71 9.02 18.55 4.76
N ALA A 72 10.36 18.40 4.71
CA ALA A 72 11.29 19.51 4.84
C ALA A 72 11.10 20.56 3.72
N HIS A 73 10.87 20.10 2.49
CA HIS A 73 10.59 20.98 1.36
C HIS A 73 9.29 21.76 1.55
N ILE A 74 8.20 21.10 1.96
CA ILE A 74 6.91 21.74 2.24
C ILE A 74 7.05 22.82 3.34
N VAL A 75 7.76 22.52 4.42
CA VAL A 75 7.99 23.47 5.52
C VAL A 75 8.80 24.67 5.03
N ALA A 76 9.88 24.45 4.27
CA ALA A 76 10.68 25.54 3.70
C ALA A 76 9.82 26.48 2.83
N MET A 77 9.02 25.91 1.90
CA MET A 77 8.13 26.69 1.04
C MET A 77 7.11 27.51 1.85
N ALA A 78 6.51 26.92 2.89
CA ALA A 78 5.53 27.62 3.73
C ALA A 78 6.14 28.80 4.48
N LEU A 79 7.38 28.65 4.97
CA LEU A 79 8.09 29.72 5.69
C LEU A 79 8.55 30.84 4.76
N GLU A 80 8.99 30.51 3.55
CA GLU A 80 9.32 31.48 2.50
C GLU A 80 8.08 32.27 2.10
N ALA A 81 6.97 31.60 1.80
CA ALA A 81 5.71 32.24 1.41
C ALA A 81 5.13 33.15 2.51
N GLY A 82 5.33 32.81 3.78
CA GLY A 82 4.93 33.62 4.92
C GLY A 82 5.89 34.76 5.28
N GLY A 83 7.07 34.84 4.65
CA GLY A 83 8.13 35.78 5.06
C GLY A 83 8.66 35.50 6.48
N GLN A 84 8.51 34.27 6.97
CA GLN A 84 8.84 33.87 8.35
C GLN A 84 10.13 33.04 8.46
N ALA A 85 10.85 32.84 7.36
CA ALA A 85 12.04 31.99 7.32
C ALA A 85 13.10 32.34 8.38
N SER A 86 13.23 33.63 8.75
CA SER A 86 14.19 34.10 9.76
C SER A 86 13.58 34.37 11.15
N SER A 87 12.25 34.28 11.31
CA SER A 87 11.56 34.69 12.54
C SER A 87 11.05 33.53 13.39
N ILE A 88 10.98 32.32 12.84
CA ILE A 88 10.61 31.14 13.63
C ILE A 88 11.83 30.58 14.37
N SER A 89 11.61 30.09 15.58
CA SER A 89 12.62 29.33 16.32
C SER A 89 12.89 27.97 15.66
N GLU A 90 14.06 27.40 15.92
CA GLU A 90 14.40 26.04 15.48
C GLU A 90 13.40 25.00 16.02
N GLU A 91 12.96 25.16 17.27
CA GLU A 91 11.95 24.30 17.89
C GLU A 91 10.60 24.34 17.14
N GLN A 92 10.14 25.53 16.75
CA GLN A 92 8.92 25.68 15.94
C GLN A 92 9.07 25.06 14.54
N ARG A 93 10.26 25.20 13.93
CA ARG A 93 10.56 24.58 12.64
C ARG A 93 10.48 23.06 12.73
N GLU A 94 11.09 22.49 13.76
CA GLU A 94 11.09 21.05 14.00
C GLU A 94 9.67 20.53 14.29
N ALA A 95 8.88 21.24 15.10
CA ALA A 95 7.48 20.90 15.33
C ALA A 95 6.65 20.89 14.04
N HIS A 96 6.86 21.86 13.14
CA HIS A 96 6.21 21.87 11.82
C HIS A 96 6.67 20.69 10.96
N LEU A 97 7.97 20.38 10.94
CA LEU A 97 8.52 19.26 10.20
C LEU A 97 7.92 17.93 10.67
N GLN A 98 7.85 17.71 11.99
CA GLN A 98 7.24 16.52 12.58
C GLN A 98 5.75 16.42 12.22
N HIS A 99 5.01 17.53 12.26
CA HIS A 99 3.60 17.55 11.90
C HIS A 99 3.37 17.18 10.43
N VAL A 100 4.09 17.81 9.49
CA VAL A 100 3.99 17.50 8.06
C VAL A 100 4.42 16.06 7.80
N THR A 101 5.51 15.61 8.41
CA THR A 101 5.99 14.21 8.30
C THR A 101 4.91 13.22 8.74
N ALA A 102 4.26 13.47 9.88
CA ALA A 102 3.21 12.59 10.40
C ALA A 102 1.99 12.52 9.47
N VAL A 103 1.62 13.63 8.82
CA VAL A 103 0.53 13.65 7.82
C VAL A 103 0.93 12.86 6.58
N LEU A 104 2.13 13.10 6.04
CA LEU A 104 2.61 12.37 4.86
C LEU A 104 2.76 10.88 5.12
N MET A 105 3.18 10.48 6.32
CA MET A 105 3.24 9.08 6.74
C MET A 105 1.86 8.42 6.78
N ARG A 106 0.81 9.13 7.22
CA ARG A 106 -0.56 8.61 7.16
C ARG A 106 -0.99 8.33 5.73
N PHE A 107 -0.73 9.23 4.79
CA PHE A 107 -0.96 8.94 3.37
C PHE A 107 -0.11 7.77 2.89
N GLN A 108 1.18 7.76 3.20
CA GLN A 108 2.10 6.72 2.73
C GLN A 108 1.68 5.33 3.19
N SER A 109 1.18 5.19 4.43
CA SER A 109 0.77 3.90 5.01
C SER A 109 -0.66 3.48 4.67
N ASN A 110 -1.55 4.42 4.31
CA ASN A 110 -3.00 4.16 4.27
C ASN A 110 -3.67 4.49 2.92
N GLN A 111 -2.91 4.93 1.91
CA GLN A 111 -3.52 5.28 0.62
C GLN A 111 -3.77 4.07 -0.27
N PHE A 112 -4.81 4.18 -1.09
CA PHE A 112 -5.18 3.25 -2.13
C PHE A 112 -5.24 3.99 -3.46
N THR A 113 -5.05 3.26 -4.57
CA THR A 113 -5.32 3.81 -5.90
C THR A 113 -6.79 4.17 -6.00
N PHE A 114 -7.07 5.39 -6.44
CA PHE A 114 -8.42 5.90 -6.59
C PHE A 114 -8.77 6.04 -8.07
N ASN A 115 -9.82 5.34 -8.51
CA ASN A 115 -10.40 5.56 -9.82
C ASN A 115 -11.45 6.67 -9.69
N ASN A 116 -11.15 7.83 -10.27
CA ASN A 116 -12.02 9.00 -10.27
C ASN A 116 -12.98 9.05 -11.46
N GLY A 117 -13.01 8.02 -12.30
CA GLY A 117 -13.85 7.96 -13.50
C GLY A 117 -13.25 8.61 -14.74
N ALA A 118 -12.10 9.28 -14.64
CA ALA A 118 -11.44 9.82 -15.81
C ALA A 118 -10.99 8.70 -16.78
N PRO A 119 -10.80 8.98 -18.07
CA PRO A 119 -10.20 8.03 -19.00
C PRO A 119 -8.76 7.69 -18.59
N ALA A 120 -8.29 6.46 -18.82
CA ALA A 120 -6.95 6.01 -18.40
C ALA A 120 -5.79 6.83 -18.99
N GLN A 121 -6.01 7.49 -20.14
CA GLN A 121 -5.07 8.38 -20.80
C GLN A 121 -5.05 9.81 -20.22
N ASP A 122 -6.01 10.16 -19.36
CA ASP A 122 -6.09 11.48 -18.75
C ASP A 122 -5.07 11.56 -17.59
N PRO A 123 -4.23 12.61 -17.51
CA PRO A 123 -3.32 12.80 -16.39
C PRO A 123 -4.03 12.80 -15.02
N SER A 124 -5.30 13.22 -14.97
CA SER A 124 -6.13 13.19 -13.78
C SER A 124 -6.62 11.82 -13.37
N PHE A 125 -6.44 10.80 -14.20
CA PHE A 125 -6.80 9.42 -13.87
C PHE A 125 -6.08 8.90 -12.62
N TYR A 126 -4.85 9.37 -12.39
CA TYR A 126 -4.05 8.91 -11.28
C TYR A 126 -4.33 9.78 -10.04
N ALA A 127 -5.15 9.23 -9.15
CA ALA A 127 -5.35 9.78 -7.82
C ALA A 127 -5.09 8.71 -6.75
N ALA A 128 -4.83 9.16 -5.54
CA ALA A 128 -4.76 8.33 -4.36
C ALA A 128 -5.85 8.77 -3.38
N ALA A 129 -6.48 7.81 -2.71
CA ALA A 129 -7.47 8.08 -1.69
C ALA A 129 -7.10 7.36 -0.39
N VAL A 130 -7.47 7.97 0.73
CA VAL A 130 -7.43 7.33 2.05
C VAL A 130 -8.87 7.07 2.48
N TYR A 131 -9.09 5.95 3.15
CA TYR A 131 -10.40 5.50 3.62
C TYR A 131 -10.32 5.27 5.14
N ALA A 132 -11.33 5.66 5.91
CA ALA A 132 -11.27 5.61 7.37
C ALA A 132 -11.28 4.17 7.93
N PHE A 133 -12.12 3.30 7.38
CA PHE A 133 -12.30 1.93 7.85
C PHE A 133 -11.44 0.94 7.06
N ILE A 134 -11.40 1.08 5.73
CA ILE A 134 -10.64 0.22 4.83
C ILE A 134 -9.13 0.24 5.14
N SER A 135 -8.59 1.41 5.49
CA SER A 135 -7.16 1.53 5.87
C SER A 135 -6.81 0.83 7.18
N ARG A 136 -7.81 0.41 7.98
CA ARG A 136 -7.60 -0.33 9.23
C ARG A 136 -7.59 -1.84 9.03
N ILE A 137 -7.94 -2.31 7.82
CA ILE A 137 -7.96 -3.74 7.53
C ILE A 137 -6.52 -4.21 7.34
N ASN A 138 -6.07 -5.11 8.20
CA ASN A 138 -4.68 -5.58 8.19
C ASN A 138 -4.39 -6.59 7.08
N HIS A 139 -3.11 -6.81 6.83
CA HIS A 139 -2.64 -7.81 5.89
C HIS A 139 -2.87 -9.25 6.40
N SER A 140 -3.12 -10.19 5.47
CA SER A 140 -2.94 -11.62 5.69
C SER A 140 -2.55 -12.33 4.38
N CYS A 141 -1.63 -13.30 4.44
CA CYS A 141 -1.33 -14.20 3.32
C CYS A 141 -2.42 -15.28 3.08
N ARG A 142 -3.49 -15.27 3.90
CA ARG A 142 -4.74 -16.01 3.71
C ARG A 142 -5.90 -15.04 4.01
N PRO A 143 -6.18 -14.10 3.09
CA PRO A 143 -7.11 -13.01 3.35
C PRO A 143 -8.54 -13.53 3.58
N SER A 144 -9.31 -12.82 4.39
CA SER A 144 -10.75 -13.06 4.59
C SER A 144 -11.61 -12.20 3.66
N CYS A 145 -11.09 -11.09 3.15
CA CYS A 145 -11.78 -10.24 2.20
C CYS A 145 -10.92 -9.85 0.99
N GLY A 146 -11.59 -9.61 -0.13
CA GLY A 146 -11.05 -8.90 -1.29
C GLY A 146 -11.51 -7.44 -1.28
N MET A 147 -10.75 -6.59 -1.98
CA MET A 147 -11.06 -5.17 -2.15
C MET A 147 -11.14 -4.83 -3.63
N VAL A 148 -12.12 -4.01 -3.99
CA VAL A 148 -12.38 -3.62 -5.37
C VAL A 148 -13.04 -2.26 -5.41
N SER A 149 -12.82 -1.46 -6.46
CA SER A 149 -13.58 -0.23 -6.66
C SER A 149 -15.06 -0.55 -6.89
N LYS A 150 -15.96 0.33 -6.42
CA LYS A 150 -17.40 0.17 -6.63
C LYS A 150 -17.76 0.07 -8.11
N SER A 151 -17.09 0.86 -8.95
CA SER A 151 -17.26 0.79 -10.40
C SER A 151 -16.99 -0.61 -10.96
N LEU A 152 -15.89 -1.24 -10.54
CA LEU A 152 -15.54 -2.58 -11.01
C LEU A 152 -16.45 -3.65 -10.41
N TYR A 153 -16.86 -3.49 -9.13
CA TYR A 153 -17.87 -4.36 -8.51
C TYR A 153 -19.21 -4.31 -9.26
N CYS A 154 -19.74 -3.12 -9.51
CA CYS A 154 -21.00 -2.94 -10.22
C CYS A 154 -20.93 -3.49 -11.65
N SER A 155 -19.82 -3.22 -12.37
CA SER A 155 -19.59 -3.77 -13.71
C SER A 155 -19.61 -5.31 -13.71
N ALA A 156 -18.85 -5.95 -12.81
CA ALA A 156 -18.79 -7.41 -12.70
C ALA A 156 -20.15 -8.06 -12.38
N ASN A 157 -21.02 -7.34 -11.68
CA ASN A 157 -22.35 -7.81 -11.27
C ASN A 157 -23.49 -7.29 -12.16
N ARG A 158 -23.18 -6.61 -13.28
CA ARG A 158 -24.16 -6.01 -14.20
C ARG A 158 -25.14 -5.05 -13.51
N ILE A 159 -24.64 -4.30 -12.52
CA ILE A 159 -25.37 -3.26 -11.81
C ILE A 159 -25.05 -1.93 -12.49
N ALA A 160 -26.09 -1.18 -12.89
CA ALA A 160 -25.91 0.17 -13.41
C ALA A 160 -25.27 1.06 -12.34
N PHE A 161 -24.21 1.79 -12.70
CA PHE A 161 -23.46 2.64 -11.79
C PHE A 161 -22.89 3.83 -12.57
N ASN A 162 -23.11 5.04 -12.06
CA ASN A 162 -22.55 6.26 -12.60
C ASN A 162 -21.62 6.91 -11.56
N VAL A 163 -20.31 6.89 -11.82
CA VAL A 163 -19.29 7.45 -10.91
C VAL A 163 -19.41 8.95 -10.71
N GLU A 164 -19.92 9.70 -11.70
CA GLU A 164 -20.12 11.15 -11.60
C GLU A 164 -21.29 11.49 -10.66
N GLU A 165 -22.35 10.68 -10.68
CA GLU A 165 -23.56 10.91 -9.87
C GLU A 165 -23.50 10.31 -8.47
N GLU A 166 -22.81 9.16 -8.32
CA GLU A 166 -22.75 8.42 -7.06
C GLU A 166 -21.44 8.62 -6.31
N GLY A 167 -20.42 9.18 -6.98
CA GLY A 167 -19.05 9.20 -6.48
C GLY A 167 -18.40 7.82 -6.53
N SER A 168 -17.07 7.80 -6.42
CA SER A 168 -16.31 6.56 -6.33
C SER A 168 -16.22 6.10 -4.87
N ALA A 169 -16.26 4.79 -4.67
CA ALA A 169 -16.14 4.14 -3.36
C ALA A 169 -15.30 2.87 -3.48
N MET A 170 -14.77 2.39 -2.37
CA MET A 170 -14.10 1.11 -2.28
C MET A 170 -15.02 0.11 -1.59
N CYS A 171 -15.10 -1.10 -2.16
CA CYS A 171 -15.93 -2.18 -1.66
C CYS A 171 -15.03 -3.30 -1.13
N ALA A 172 -15.32 -3.76 0.09
CA ALA A 172 -14.76 -4.99 0.65
C ALA A 172 -15.80 -6.11 0.55
N TYR A 173 -15.39 -7.30 0.10
CA TYR A 173 -16.26 -8.47 0.00
C TYR A 173 -15.58 -9.71 0.58
N ALA A 174 -16.37 -10.63 1.13
CA ALA A 174 -15.85 -11.84 1.76
C ALA A 174 -15.33 -12.82 0.69
N LEU A 175 -14.16 -13.41 0.93
CA LEU A 175 -13.58 -14.48 0.10
C LEU A 175 -13.89 -15.88 0.64
N ARG A 176 -14.44 -15.94 1.86
CA ARG A 176 -14.86 -17.14 2.59
C ARG A 176 -15.96 -16.76 3.57
N ASP A 177 -16.67 -17.75 4.10
CA ASP A 177 -17.64 -17.51 5.17
C ASP A 177 -16.95 -16.89 6.39
N LEU A 178 -17.63 -15.92 7.02
CA LEU A 178 -17.12 -15.17 8.17
C LEU A 178 -18.09 -15.34 9.34
N ALA A 179 -17.55 -15.75 10.48
CA ALA A 179 -18.27 -15.79 11.75
C ALA A 179 -18.11 -14.46 12.51
N ALA A 180 -19.01 -14.23 13.48
CA ALA A 180 -18.86 -13.10 14.38
C ALA A 180 -17.55 -13.23 15.19
N GLY A 181 -16.75 -12.17 15.19
CA GLY A 181 -15.43 -12.15 15.84
C GLY A 181 -14.26 -12.48 14.89
N ASP A 182 -14.52 -12.94 13.67
CA ASP A 182 -13.47 -13.16 12.68
C ASP A 182 -12.75 -11.87 12.30
N ARG A 183 -11.43 -11.97 12.10
CA ARG A 183 -10.63 -10.83 11.63
C ARG A 183 -10.85 -10.60 10.14
N ILE A 184 -11.19 -9.36 9.79
CA ILE A 184 -11.20 -8.90 8.40
C ILE A 184 -9.77 -8.55 8.00
N THR A 185 -9.28 -9.18 6.92
CA THR A 185 -7.91 -9.04 6.42
C THR A 185 -7.87 -9.10 4.90
N PHE A 186 -6.94 -8.38 4.27
CA PHE A 186 -6.75 -8.39 2.82
C PHE A 186 -5.27 -8.58 2.42
N ASN A 187 -5.00 -8.81 1.13
CA ASN A 187 -3.64 -8.89 0.60
C ASN A 187 -3.10 -7.49 0.26
N TYR A 188 -1.97 -7.08 0.85
CA TYR A 188 -1.37 -5.76 0.61
C TYR A 188 -0.45 -5.75 -0.63
N GLY A 189 -0.10 -6.93 -1.15
CA GLY A 189 0.76 -7.08 -2.31
C GLY A 189 0.01 -7.51 -3.56
N PRO A 190 0.76 -7.90 -4.61
CA PRO A 190 0.17 -8.44 -5.82
C PRO A 190 -0.46 -9.81 -5.56
N ASP A 191 -1.29 -10.29 -6.49
CA ASP A 191 -2.03 -11.55 -6.36
C ASP A 191 -1.10 -12.76 -6.21
N GLU A 192 0.05 -12.73 -6.90
CA GLU A 192 1.10 -13.76 -6.87
C GLU A 192 1.66 -13.94 -5.47
N LEU A 193 1.69 -12.87 -4.65
CA LEU A 193 2.12 -12.94 -3.26
C LEU A 193 1.36 -14.01 -2.50
N VAL A 194 0.04 -14.12 -2.70
CA VAL A 194 -0.77 -15.12 -2.02
C VAL A 194 -0.84 -16.42 -2.80
N LYS A 195 -0.78 -16.38 -4.13
CA LYS A 195 -1.02 -17.57 -4.97
C LYS A 195 0.19 -18.46 -5.15
N SER A 196 1.40 -17.90 -5.29
CA SER A 196 2.58 -18.65 -5.73
C SER A 196 3.82 -18.45 -4.88
N TRP A 197 3.97 -17.33 -4.16
CA TRP A 197 5.21 -17.05 -3.43
C TRP A 197 5.36 -17.90 -2.16
N GLY A 198 6.60 -18.32 -1.89
CA GLY A 198 6.99 -19.03 -0.67
C GLY A 198 7.04 -18.13 0.57
N LEU A 199 7.15 -18.72 1.77
CA LEU A 199 7.11 -17.98 3.04
C LEU A 199 8.13 -16.83 3.10
N HIS A 200 9.39 -17.14 2.79
CA HIS A 200 10.47 -16.17 2.86
C HIS A 200 10.30 -15.02 1.86
N GLU A 201 9.89 -15.32 0.62
CA GLU A 201 9.63 -14.31 -0.42
C GLU A 201 8.51 -13.34 0.00
N ARG A 202 7.40 -13.88 0.51
CA ARG A 202 6.28 -13.04 1.00
C ARG A 202 6.73 -12.14 2.15
N ARG A 203 7.44 -12.68 3.15
CA ARG A 203 7.92 -11.90 4.30
C ARG A 203 8.99 -10.87 3.90
N ALA A 204 9.86 -11.21 2.95
CA ALA A 204 10.86 -10.27 2.42
C ALA A 204 10.19 -9.08 1.73
N PHE A 205 9.22 -9.33 0.83
CA PHE A 205 8.46 -8.27 0.17
C PHE A 205 7.75 -7.36 1.17
N LEU A 206 7.04 -7.92 2.15
CA LEU A 206 6.31 -7.12 3.14
C LEU A 206 7.25 -6.32 4.03
N ARG A 207 8.41 -6.88 4.38
CA ARG A 207 9.44 -6.18 5.16
C ARG A 207 10.04 -5.03 4.37
N GLU A 208 10.43 -5.26 3.12
CA GLU A 208 11.06 -4.24 2.28
C GLU A 208 10.09 -3.12 1.91
N ARG A 209 8.86 -3.48 1.52
CA ARG A 209 7.90 -2.52 0.97
C ARG A 209 7.06 -1.83 2.03
N LEU A 210 6.76 -2.53 3.12
CA LEU A 210 5.75 -2.10 4.11
C LEU A 210 6.30 -2.15 5.55
N ASN A 211 7.56 -2.54 5.74
CA ASN A 211 8.27 -2.51 7.02
C ASN A 211 7.59 -3.32 8.14
N PHE A 212 7.03 -4.49 7.81
CA PHE A 212 6.53 -5.46 8.80
C PHE A 212 6.75 -6.90 8.34
N VAL A 213 6.64 -7.84 9.29
CA VAL A 213 6.70 -9.29 9.02
C VAL A 213 5.32 -9.89 9.28
N CYS A 214 4.79 -10.63 8.29
CA CYS A 214 3.49 -11.26 8.44
C CYS A 214 3.55 -12.49 9.36
N GLY A 215 2.73 -12.45 10.41
CA GLY A 215 2.49 -13.56 11.35
C GLY A 215 1.07 -14.10 11.26
N CYS A 216 0.49 -14.18 10.06
CA CYS A 216 -0.83 -14.80 9.89
C CYS A 216 -0.75 -16.34 10.04
N GLU A 217 -1.89 -16.98 10.21
CA GLU A 217 -2.00 -18.45 10.39
C GLU A 217 -1.23 -19.24 9.33
N ARG A 218 -1.31 -18.83 8.06
CA ARG A 218 -0.57 -19.47 6.98
C ARG A 218 0.94 -19.37 7.18
N CYS A 219 1.45 -18.18 7.48
CA CYS A 219 2.88 -17.99 7.67
C CYS A 219 3.41 -18.75 8.89
N ILE A 220 2.63 -18.81 9.98
CA ILE A 220 2.99 -19.59 11.18
C ILE A 220 3.03 -21.09 10.87
N ALA A 221 2.06 -21.60 10.10
CA ALA A 221 2.01 -23.01 9.73
C ALA A 221 3.19 -23.42 8.84
N GLU A 222 3.50 -22.62 7.81
CA GLU A 222 4.64 -22.85 6.92
C GLU A 222 5.98 -22.76 7.68
N GLU A 223 6.14 -21.78 8.58
CA GLU A 223 7.36 -21.64 9.40
C GLU A 223 7.58 -22.85 10.32
N ALA A 224 6.51 -23.38 10.90
CA ALA A 224 6.59 -24.60 11.71
C ALA A 224 6.91 -25.84 10.86
N GLU A 225 6.54 -25.87 9.58
CA GLU A 225 6.85 -26.96 8.65
C GLU A 225 8.30 -26.92 8.17
N GLU A 226 8.82 -25.73 7.83
CA GLU A 226 10.24 -25.51 7.53
C GLU A 226 11.11 -25.98 8.70
N ALA A 227 10.79 -25.54 9.94
CA ALA A 227 11.54 -25.94 11.13
C ALA A 227 11.53 -27.47 11.39
N ARG A 228 10.41 -28.17 11.09
CA ARG A 228 10.35 -29.63 11.20
C ARG A 228 11.21 -30.32 10.14
N THR A 229 11.24 -29.77 8.93
CA THR A 229 12.02 -30.32 7.82
C THR A 229 13.51 -30.15 8.08
N GLU A 230 13.94 -28.99 8.56
CA GLU A 230 15.33 -28.72 8.97
C GLU A 230 15.78 -29.64 10.11
N ALA A 231 14.93 -29.84 11.14
CA ALA A 231 15.23 -30.77 12.22
C ALA A 231 15.36 -32.22 11.73
N ALA A 232 14.55 -32.63 10.75
CA ALA A 232 14.63 -33.96 10.16
C ALA A 232 15.91 -34.16 9.33
N THR A 233 16.34 -33.16 8.55
CA THR A 233 17.58 -33.26 7.76
C THR A 233 18.82 -33.33 8.65
N VAL A 234 18.90 -32.52 9.70
CA VAL A 234 20.01 -32.56 10.66
C VAL A 234 20.07 -33.92 11.38
N GLY A 235 18.91 -34.51 11.71
CA GLY A 235 18.85 -35.85 12.29
C GLY A 235 19.34 -36.96 11.35
N VAL A 236 19.10 -36.82 10.04
CA VAL A 236 19.58 -37.78 9.03
C VAL A 236 21.08 -37.66 8.83
N GLU A 237 21.62 -36.45 8.79
CA GLU A 237 23.07 -36.22 8.66
C GLU A 237 23.83 -36.75 9.87
N ALA A 238 23.36 -36.48 11.10
CA ALA A 238 23.96 -37.03 12.31
C ALA A 238 23.93 -38.57 12.36
N ALA A 239 22.81 -39.19 11.94
CA ALA A 239 22.72 -40.65 11.87
C ALA A 239 23.59 -41.27 10.77
N ALA A 240 23.85 -40.53 9.67
CA ALA A 240 24.77 -40.96 8.62
C ALA A 240 26.22 -40.91 9.10
N GLU A 241 26.62 -39.84 9.79
CA GLU A 241 27.96 -39.69 10.39
C GLU A 241 28.23 -40.76 11.45
N GLU A 242 27.27 -41.03 12.35
CA GLU A 242 27.39 -42.14 13.34
C GLU A 242 27.54 -43.50 12.65
N ARG A 243 26.89 -43.72 11.51
CA ARG A 243 26.98 -44.98 10.76
C ARG A 243 28.31 -45.13 10.03
N GLU A 244 28.89 -44.04 9.54
CA GLU A 244 30.21 -44.04 8.90
C GLU A 244 31.30 -44.35 9.92
N VAL A 245 31.27 -43.70 11.09
CA VAL A 245 32.19 -43.99 12.21
C VAL A 245 32.05 -45.44 12.67
N ALA A 246 30.82 -45.94 12.82
CA ALA A 246 30.59 -47.34 13.21
C ALA A 246 31.05 -48.35 12.14
N ALA A 247 31.03 -47.98 10.86
CA ALA A 247 31.52 -48.82 9.77
C ALA A 247 33.06 -48.87 9.72
N GLU A 248 33.74 -47.74 9.93
CA GLU A 248 35.20 -47.69 10.01
C GLU A 248 35.75 -48.48 11.21
N GLU A 249 35.08 -48.41 12.38
CA GLU A 249 35.47 -49.22 13.53
C GLU A 249 35.34 -50.73 13.25
N ALA A 250 34.32 -51.14 12.49
CA ALA A 250 34.09 -52.55 12.14
C ALA A 250 35.07 -53.09 11.07
N ASP A 251 35.57 -52.25 10.16
CA ASP A 251 36.52 -52.65 9.11
C ASP A 251 37.97 -52.78 9.64
N SER A 252 38.27 -52.17 10.78
CA SER A 252 39.62 -52.24 11.39
C SER A 252 39.98 -53.59 12.03
N THR A 253 39.06 -54.57 12.06
CA THR A 253 39.27 -55.87 12.75
C THR A 253 39.77 -57.05 11.90
N ASP A 254 39.96 -56.93 10.59
CA ASP A 254 40.47 -58.05 9.77
C ASP A 254 41.58 -57.61 8.80
N VAL A 255 42.81 -57.53 9.30
CA VAL A 255 44.02 -57.47 8.47
C VAL A 255 44.98 -58.59 8.87
N GLU A 256 44.75 -59.78 8.33
CA GLU A 256 45.79 -60.71 7.88
C GLU A 256 45.21 -61.63 6.78
N ALA A 257 45.22 -61.19 5.51
CA ALA A 257 45.31 -62.08 4.34
C ALA A 257 45.62 -61.28 3.06
N GLU A 258 46.44 -61.91 2.22
CA GLU A 258 47.24 -61.35 1.13
C GLU A 258 46.49 -61.05 -0.19
N VAL A 259 47.28 -60.48 -1.12
CA VAL A 259 47.34 -60.74 -2.58
C VAL A 259 46.93 -59.59 -3.51
N GLU A 260 47.98 -58.90 -3.98
CA GLU A 260 48.39 -58.72 -5.39
C GLU A 260 47.33 -58.52 -6.51
N GLY A 261 47.41 -57.35 -7.15
CA GLY A 261 47.50 -57.26 -8.61
C GLY A 261 46.28 -56.73 -9.37
N GLY A 262 46.43 -55.59 -10.06
CA GLY A 262 45.45 -55.18 -11.08
C GLY A 262 45.66 -53.80 -11.70
N LYS A 263 46.09 -53.78 -12.97
CA LYS A 263 46.47 -52.63 -13.83
C LYS A 263 45.28 -51.98 -14.56
N GLY A 264 45.38 -50.67 -14.82
CA GLY A 264 44.75 -49.93 -15.94
C GLY A 264 43.38 -49.28 -15.63
N LYS A 265 42.93 -48.22 -16.31
CA LYS A 265 43.32 -47.64 -17.61
C LYS A 265 42.74 -46.23 -17.75
N ASP A 266 43.37 -45.40 -18.56
CA ASP A 266 43.07 -44.00 -18.90
C ASP A 266 41.75 -43.77 -19.68
N GLY A 267 41.22 -42.53 -19.61
CA GLY A 267 40.24 -41.92 -20.53
C GLY A 267 39.70 -40.58 -19.97
N ALA A 268 40.14 -39.39 -20.43
CA ALA A 268 39.73 -38.62 -21.62
C ALA A 268 38.38 -37.87 -21.45
N MET A 269 38.40 -36.51 -21.42
CA MET A 269 37.83 -35.56 -22.44
C MET A 269 36.27 -35.44 -22.37
N ASP A 270 35.57 -34.30 -22.40
CA ASP A 270 35.78 -32.95 -22.95
C ASP A 270 34.85 -31.87 -22.31
N ALA A 271 35.24 -30.61 -22.53
CA ALA A 271 34.51 -29.33 -22.75
C ALA A 271 32.95 -29.25 -22.68
N GLU A 272 32.41 -28.12 -22.21
CA GLU A 272 31.96 -27.00 -23.08
C GLU A 272 31.54 -25.74 -22.29
N ASP A 273 31.94 -24.59 -22.86
CA ASP A 273 31.64 -23.21 -22.48
C ASP A 273 30.24 -22.77 -22.95
N GLY A 274 29.59 -21.87 -22.20
CA GLY A 274 28.31 -21.26 -22.57
C GLY A 274 28.14 -19.85 -22.01
N ASP A 275 28.80 -18.88 -22.64
CA ASP A 275 28.69 -17.43 -22.42
C ASP A 275 27.54 -16.83 -23.27
N GLY A 276 26.80 -15.85 -22.72
CA GLY A 276 25.62 -15.29 -23.37
C GLY A 276 24.93 -14.15 -22.61
N CYS A 277 25.67 -13.08 -22.29
CA CYS A 277 25.11 -11.86 -21.72
C CYS A 277 24.71 -10.86 -22.83
N VAL A 278 23.40 -10.59 -22.99
CA VAL A 278 22.89 -9.54 -23.90
C VAL A 278 22.43 -8.34 -23.08
N SER A 279 23.23 -7.27 -23.11
CA SER A 279 22.87 -5.96 -22.57
C SER A 279 22.09 -5.14 -23.60
N ARG A 280 21.01 -4.49 -23.17
CA ARG A 280 20.20 -3.57 -24.00
C ARG A 280 20.10 -2.22 -23.29
N GLU A 281 20.80 -1.23 -23.82
CA GLU A 281 20.74 0.18 -23.40
C GLU A 281 19.43 0.83 -23.89
N ALA A 282 18.84 1.70 -23.06
CA ALA A 282 17.71 2.55 -23.40
C ALA A 282 18.15 4.01 -23.50
N PRO A 283 17.62 4.80 -24.47
CA PRO A 283 18.04 6.18 -24.69
C PRO A 283 17.41 7.16 -23.71
N VAL A 284 18.19 8.16 -23.32
CA VAL A 284 17.82 9.34 -22.53
C VAL A 284 17.26 10.43 -23.45
N PRO A 285 16.10 11.05 -23.14
CA PRO A 285 15.75 12.34 -23.71
C PRO A 285 15.96 13.46 -22.67
N THR A 286 16.90 14.34 -23.00
CA THR A 286 17.07 15.66 -22.39
C THR A 286 16.07 16.64 -23.01
N GLU A 287 15.27 17.32 -22.19
CA GLU A 287 14.87 18.73 -22.34
C GLU A 287 13.84 19.12 -21.26
N ALA A 288 14.33 19.56 -20.09
CA ALA A 288 13.48 19.94 -18.95
C ALA A 288 13.98 21.23 -18.28
N LYS A 289 13.98 22.36 -19.01
CA LYS A 289 14.27 23.68 -18.39
C LYS A 289 13.31 24.82 -18.75
N ALA A 290 12.25 24.58 -19.52
CA ALA A 290 11.23 25.60 -19.82
C ALA A 290 9.88 25.44 -19.07
N ALA A 291 9.67 24.32 -18.36
CA ALA A 291 8.38 23.99 -17.72
C ALA A 291 8.19 24.56 -16.29
N ALA A 292 9.28 24.90 -15.58
CA ALA A 292 9.21 25.23 -14.15
C ALA A 292 8.57 26.62 -13.84
N SER A 293 8.58 27.56 -14.79
CA SER A 293 8.08 28.92 -14.57
C SER A 293 6.55 29.06 -14.76
N ARG A 294 5.92 28.14 -15.49
CA ARG A 294 4.45 28.14 -15.70
C ARG A 294 3.67 27.43 -14.59
N ALA A 295 4.30 26.53 -13.83
CA ALA A 295 3.65 25.76 -12.76
C ALA A 295 3.27 26.62 -11.52
N ALA A 296 4.07 27.64 -11.19
CA ALA A 296 3.84 28.46 -9.99
C ALA A 296 2.60 29.38 -10.08
N ALA A 297 2.29 29.90 -11.28
CA ALA A 297 1.12 30.75 -11.49
C ALA A 297 -0.20 29.95 -11.60
N LEU A 298 -0.12 28.68 -12.04
CA LEU A 298 -1.26 27.76 -12.08
C LEU A 298 -1.63 27.24 -10.69
N GLY A 299 -0.66 27.01 -9.79
CA GLY A 299 -0.91 26.50 -8.44
C GLY A 299 -1.82 27.39 -7.58
N VAL A 300 -1.69 28.72 -7.67
CA VAL A 300 -2.52 29.67 -6.89
C VAL A 300 -3.97 29.71 -7.40
N LEU A 301 -4.17 29.58 -8.72
CA LEU A 301 -5.49 29.52 -9.34
C LEU A 301 -6.20 28.18 -9.10
N VAL A 302 -5.44 27.08 -9.05
CA VAL A 302 -5.97 25.73 -8.76
C VAL A 302 -6.44 25.62 -7.31
N VAL A 303 -5.72 26.20 -6.33
CA VAL A 303 -6.17 26.19 -4.92
C VAL A 303 -7.50 26.94 -4.75
N ALA A 304 -7.66 28.10 -5.40
CA ALA A 304 -8.92 28.84 -5.36
C ALA A 304 -10.08 28.09 -6.05
N ALA A 305 -9.79 27.42 -7.19
CA ALA A 305 -10.78 26.61 -7.91
C ALA A 305 -11.16 25.32 -7.16
N CYS A 306 -10.22 24.64 -6.51
CA CYS A 306 -10.47 23.43 -5.71
C CYS A 306 -11.32 23.73 -4.47
N VAL A 307 -11.16 24.90 -3.85
CA VAL A 307 -12.04 25.35 -2.75
C VAL A 307 -13.47 25.59 -3.25
N ALA A 308 -13.63 26.20 -4.43
CA ALA A 308 -14.94 26.42 -5.03
C ALA A 308 -15.61 25.11 -5.49
N PHE A 309 -14.86 24.18 -6.09
CA PHE A 309 -15.37 22.92 -6.61
C PHE A 309 -15.67 21.90 -5.49
N GLY A 310 -14.84 21.86 -4.45
CA GLY A 310 -15.08 21.05 -3.25
C GLY A 310 -16.36 21.47 -2.51
N ALA A 311 -16.64 22.77 -2.44
CA ALA A 311 -17.89 23.28 -1.88
C ALA A 311 -19.12 22.85 -2.71
N LEU A 312 -18.98 22.80 -4.05
CA LEU A 312 -20.07 22.39 -4.96
C LEU A 312 -20.39 20.89 -4.85
N MET A 313 -19.36 20.04 -4.79
CA MET A 313 -19.50 18.57 -4.67
C MET A 313 -20.09 18.15 -3.32
N LEU A 314 -19.71 18.82 -2.22
CA LEU A 314 -20.25 18.55 -0.89
C LEU A 314 -21.74 18.92 -0.77
N VAL A 315 -22.20 19.95 -1.48
CA VAL A 315 -23.63 20.31 -1.55
C VAL A 315 -24.41 19.23 -2.29
N ALA A 316 -23.89 18.71 -3.40
CA ALA A 316 -24.54 17.65 -4.18
C ALA A 316 -24.74 16.36 -3.35
N VAL A 317 -23.70 15.89 -2.65
CA VAL A 317 -23.76 14.68 -1.81
C VAL A 317 -24.74 14.86 -0.63
N ALA A 318 -24.74 16.04 0.00
CA ALA A 318 -25.67 16.32 1.10
C ALA A 318 -27.14 16.39 0.64
N THR A 319 -27.41 16.91 -0.56
CA THR A 319 -28.76 16.89 -1.14
C THR A 319 -29.23 15.48 -1.51
N GLN A 320 -28.33 14.61 -1.97
CA GLN A 320 -28.65 13.23 -2.36
C GLN A 320 -28.93 12.32 -1.14
N GLN A 321 -28.21 12.50 -0.02
CA GLN A 321 -28.51 11.78 1.23
C GLN A 321 -29.87 12.19 1.83
N ARG A 322 -30.27 13.46 1.66
CA ARG A 322 -31.58 13.96 2.13
C ARG A 322 -32.74 13.38 1.33
N ALA A 323 -32.57 13.17 0.01
CA ALA A 323 -33.58 12.56 -0.84
C ALA A 323 -33.85 11.08 -0.48
N ARG A 324 -32.82 10.33 -0.08
CA ARG A 324 -32.92 8.90 0.29
C ARG A 324 -33.58 8.64 1.65
N HIS A 325 -33.69 9.66 2.51
CA HIS A 325 -34.36 9.55 3.81
C HIS A 325 -35.79 10.12 3.82
N THR A 326 -36.36 10.45 2.66
CA THR A 326 -37.78 10.83 2.59
C THR A 326 -38.64 9.60 2.93
N PRO A 327 -39.37 9.59 4.06
CA PRO A 327 -40.20 8.45 4.42
C PRO A 327 -41.28 8.28 3.35
N LEU A 328 -41.38 7.08 2.78
CA LEU A 328 -42.47 6.72 1.87
C LEU A 328 -43.79 6.90 2.63
N LEU A 329 -44.59 7.88 2.21
CA LEU A 329 -45.95 8.08 2.73
C LEU A 329 -46.71 6.74 2.61
N PRO A 330 -47.45 6.32 3.65
CA PRO A 330 -48.19 5.07 3.61
C PRO A 330 -49.20 5.14 2.47
N LYS A 331 -49.08 4.21 1.51
CA LYS A 331 -50.07 4.02 0.44
C LYS A 331 -51.43 3.78 1.09
N ALA A 332 -52.36 4.71 0.86
CA ALA A 332 -53.76 4.55 1.22
C ALA A 332 -54.27 3.25 0.58
N ARG A 333 -54.67 2.29 1.40
CA ARG A 333 -55.40 1.10 0.93
C ARG A 333 -56.80 1.55 0.55
N GLY A 334 -57.07 1.60 -0.75
CA GLY A 334 -58.41 1.78 -1.29
C GLY A 334 -59.30 0.60 -0.87
N ARG A 335 -60.52 0.92 -0.45
CA ARG A 335 -61.64 -0.01 -0.32
C ARG A 335 -62.36 -0.14 -1.66
#